data_AF-A0A0G0XNQ0-F1
#
_entry.id   AF-A0A0G0XNQ0-F1
#
_cell.length_a   1.000
_cell.length_b   1.000
_cell.length_c   1.000
_cell.angle_alpha   90.00
_cell.angle_beta   90.00
_cell.angle_gamma   90.00
#
_symmetry.space_group_name_H-M   'P 1'
#
loop_
_entity.id
_entity.type
_entity.pdbx_description
1 polymer ?
#
loop_
_entity_poly.entity_id
_entity_poly.type
_entity_poly.pdbx_seq_one_letter_code
_entity_poly.pdbx_strand_id
1 'polypeptide(L)'
;MRIGIDARFYAEAGGIGRYTRELINELAKIDDINEYLIFVTSQGGELYQPQNARFIKVVVNIRWYSWQEQIWWPLILYRQKIDLMHFLHWNVPLFYFGTFLITVHDLILLRFPDRHASTLPAVFYWIKYLAHKLVLQSAIRRARKIFTPSEFVKNDLVEKLGTAEKKIIVTYEGVSSFCHSRGSGDPASQSEPYLLYVGTAYPHKNLERLLEAFAILKKSWPKPLSLVLNVWRENNILICQSFF
;
A
#
# COMPACT_ATOMS: atom_id res chain seq x y z
N MET A 1 -1.96 -11.20 23.86
CA MET A 1 -3.24 -10.65 23.34
C MET A 1 -3.56 -11.34 22.01
N ARG A 2 -4.82 -11.27 21.58
CA ARG A 2 -5.27 -11.71 20.26
C ARG A 2 -5.36 -10.50 19.31
N ILE A 3 -4.43 -10.41 18.38
CA ILE A 3 -4.27 -9.27 17.47
C ILE A 3 -4.72 -9.67 16.06
N GLY A 4 -5.62 -8.90 15.45
CA GLY A 4 -5.99 -9.09 14.05
C GLY A 4 -5.19 -8.17 13.13
N ILE A 5 -4.75 -8.65 11.97
CA ILE A 5 -4.11 -7.83 10.93
C ILE A 5 -4.92 -7.94 9.64
N ASP A 6 -5.39 -6.81 9.13
CA ASP A 6 -6.03 -6.75 7.81
C ASP A 6 -4.96 -6.83 6.72
N ALA A 7 -4.65 -8.05 6.32
CA ALA A 7 -3.66 -8.38 5.30
C ALA A 7 -4.33 -8.70 3.95
N ARG A 8 -5.53 -8.16 3.67
CA ARG A 8 -6.21 -8.41 2.40
C ARG A 8 -5.41 -7.90 1.18
N PHE A 9 -4.45 -7.00 1.37
CA PHE A 9 -3.47 -6.57 0.35
C PHE A 9 -2.31 -7.54 0.12
N TYR A 10 -2.24 -8.67 0.83
CA TYR A 10 -1.08 -9.55 0.80
C TYR A 10 -0.71 -10.02 -0.61
N ALA A 11 -1.70 -10.26 -1.47
CA ALA A 11 -1.50 -10.65 -2.87
C ALA A 11 -1.30 -9.48 -3.84
N GLU A 12 -1.54 -8.24 -3.40
CA GLU A 12 -1.50 -7.09 -4.31
C GLU A 12 -0.06 -6.75 -4.71
N ALA A 13 0.08 -6.41 -5.99
CA ALA A 13 1.33 -5.89 -6.53
C ALA A 13 1.47 -4.40 -6.14
N GLY A 14 2.62 -4.02 -5.59
CA GLY A 14 2.91 -2.64 -5.21
C GLY A 14 3.43 -2.46 -3.78
N GLY A 15 3.53 -1.20 -3.36
CA GLY A 15 4.11 -0.80 -2.07
C GLY A 15 3.33 -1.35 -0.87
N ILE A 16 2.00 -1.18 -0.85
CA ILE A 16 1.14 -1.62 0.26
C ILE A 16 1.19 -3.15 0.44
N GLY A 17 1.15 -3.90 -0.65
CA GLY A 17 1.26 -5.36 -0.61
C GLY A 17 2.63 -5.80 -0.10
N ARG A 18 3.72 -5.18 -0.55
CA ARG A 18 5.08 -5.45 -0.02
C ARG A 18 5.17 -5.11 1.46
N TYR A 19 4.75 -3.91 1.85
CA TYR A 19 4.71 -3.48 3.25
C TYR A 19 3.95 -4.48 4.12
N THR A 20 2.78 -4.94 3.68
CA THR A 20 1.97 -5.95 4.39
C THR A 20 2.76 -7.24 4.62
N ARG A 21 3.41 -7.77 3.57
CA ARG A 21 4.20 -9.01 3.64
C ARG A 21 5.40 -8.87 4.57
N GLU A 22 6.19 -7.82 4.40
CA GLU A 22 7.39 -7.58 5.21
C GLU A 22 7.03 -7.31 6.67
N LEU A 23 5.97 -6.54 6.95
CA LEU A 23 5.51 -6.28 8.30
C LEU A 23 5.14 -7.59 9.02
N ILE A 24 4.35 -8.45 8.40
CA ILE A 24 3.94 -9.73 8.99
C ILE A 24 5.14 -10.64 9.18
N ASN A 25 6.04 -10.68 8.19
CA ASN A 25 7.24 -11.52 8.23
C ASN A 25 8.21 -11.12 9.33
N GLU A 26 8.45 -9.82 9.51
CA GLU A 26 9.35 -9.34 10.56
C GLU A 26 8.69 -9.40 11.95
N LEU A 27 7.38 -9.15 12.05
CA LEU A 27 6.64 -9.34 13.31
C LEU A 27 6.73 -10.79 13.80
N ALA A 28 6.62 -11.77 12.91
CA ALA A 28 6.70 -13.18 13.27
C ALA A 28 8.07 -13.62 13.81
N LYS A 29 9.12 -12.84 13.56
CA LYS A 29 10.47 -13.08 14.10
C LYS A 29 10.69 -12.44 15.46
N ILE A 30 10.01 -11.33 15.76
CA ILE A 30 10.28 -10.53 16.96
C ILE A 30 9.25 -10.69 18.07
N ASP A 31 8.00 -11.05 17.77
CA ASP A 31 6.95 -11.24 18.78
C ASP A 31 6.65 -12.72 19.01
N ASP A 32 6.91 -13.17 20.23
CA ASP A 32 6.66 -14.52 20.72
C ASP A 32 5.55 -14.61 21.79
N ILE A 33 4.91 -13.48 22.12
CA ILE A 33 3.93 -13.36 23.21
C ILE A 33 2.50 -13.33 22.66
N ASN A 34 2.27 -12.65 21.54
CA ASN A 34 0.92 -12.41 21.02
C ASN A 34 0.47 -13.45 19.98
N GLU A 35 -0.85 -13.67 19.91
CA GLU A 35 -1.48 -14.45 18.82
C GLU A 35 -1.97 -13.48 17.75
N TYR A 36 -1.68 -13.80 16.48
CA TYR A 36 -1.99 -12.99 15.32
C TYR A 36 -2.97 -13.70 14.38
N LEU A 37 -4.11 -13.07 14.09
CA LEU A 37 -5.02 -13.48 13.03
C LEU A 37 -4.74 -12.67 11.78
N ILE A 38 -4.18 -13.32 10.77
CA ILE A 38 -3.79 -12.69 9.51
C ILE A 38 -4.92 -12.91 8.50
N PHE A 39 -5.67 -11.84 8.24
CA PHE A 39 -6.80 -11.89 7.33
C PHE A 39 -6.37 -11.63 5.90
N VAL A 40 -6.53 -12.62 5.02
CA VAL A 40 -6.08 -12.56 3.63
C VAL A 40 -7.23 -12.88 2.69
N THR A 41 -7.16 -12.41 1.45
CA THR A 41 -8.05 -12.89 0.37
C THR A 41 -7.71 -14.34 -0.01
N SER A 42 -8.55 -15.02 -0.79
CA SER A 42 -8.21 -16.35 -1.33
C SER A 42 -6.82 -16.40 -1.97
N GLN A 43 -6.51 -15.45 -2.87
CA GLN A 43 -5.20 -15.34 -3.53
C GLN A 43 -4.08 -15.09 -2.50
N GLY A 44 -4.31 -14.18 -1.54
CA GLY A 44 -3.35 -13.92 -0.48
C GLY A 44 -3.10 -15.16 0.40
N GLY A 45 -4.13 -15.99 0.59
CA GLY A 45 -4.05 -17.22 1.38
C GLY A 45 -3.28 -18.35 0.71
N GLU A 46 -3.21 -18.39 -0.62
CA GLU A 46 -2.34 -19.31 -1.36
C GLU A 46 -0.87 -18.90 -1.21
N LEU A 47 -0.59 -17.59 -1.20
CA LEU A 47 0.76 -17.03 -1.06
C LEU A 47 1.27 -16.99 0.38
N TYR A 48 0.38 -16.76 1.34
CA TYR A 48 0.74 -16.61 2.75
C TYR A 48 0.86 -17.97 3.45
N GLN A 49 2.04 -18.24 3.99
CA GLN A 49 2.30 -19.38 4.85
C GLN A 49 2.63 -18.89 6.26
N PRO A 50 1.83 -19.28 7.28
CA PRO A 50 2.17 -19.05 8.68
C PRO A 50 3.59 -19.49 9.01
N GLN A 51 4.39 -18.60 9.59
CA GLN A 51 5.75 -18.94 10.01
C GLN A 51 5.78 -19.78 11.29
N ASN A 52 4.76 -19.64 12.15
CA ASN A 52 4.63 -20.39 13.39
C ASN A 52 3.16 -20.47 13.85
N ALA A 53 2.91 -21.23 14.92
CA ALA A 53 1.56 -21.50 15.44
C ALA A 53 0.80 -20.27 15.95
N ARG A 54 1.50 -19.17 16.26
CA ARG A 54 0.87 -17.91 16.73
C ARG A 54 0.31 -17.08 15.57
N PHE A 55 0.70 -17.36 14.33
CA PHE A 55 0.27 -16.60 13.16
C PHE A 55 -0.80 -17.36 12.37
N ILE A 56 -2.05 -17.21 12.77
CA ILE A 56 -3.18 -17.96 12.23
C ILE A 56 -3.69 -17.28 10.96
N LYS A 57 -3.64 -17.99 9.83
CA LYS A 57 -4.22 -17.55 8.56
C LYS A 57 -5.74 -17.64 8.59
N VAL A 58 -6.42 -16.56 8.23
CA VAL A 58 -7.89 -16.50 8.06
C VAL A 58 -8.22 -16.00 6.67
N VAL A 59 -8.79 -16.87 5.83
CA VAL A 59 -9.16 -16.51 4.46
C VAL A 59 -10.53 -15.85 4.45
N VAL A 60 -10.62 -14.65 3.86
CA VAL A 60 -11.84 -13.85 3.77
C VAL A 60 -11.99 -13.26 2.36
N ASN A 61 -13.08 -13.63 1.69
CA ASN A 61 -13.39 -13.21 0.33
C ASN A 61 -14.32 -11.99 0.31
N ILE A 62 -13.91 -10.92 0.97
CA ILE A 62 -14.60 -9.62 0.92
C ILE A 62 -13.77 -8.66 0.08
N ARG A 63 -14.33 -8.26 -1.06
CA ARG A 63 -13.68 -7.30 -1.96
C ARG A 63 -13.54 -5.94 -1.28
N TRP A 64 -12.37 -5.34 -1.43
CA TRP A 64 -12.06 -3.98 -1.01
C TRP A 64 -12.98 -2.94 -1.67
N TYR A 65 -13.38 -1.93 -0.89
CA TYR A 65 -14.30 -0.87 -1.31
C TYR A 65 -15.69 -1.34 -1.77
N SER A 66 -16.14 -2.48 -1.25
CA SER A 66 -17.51 -2.95 -1.45
C SER A 66 -18.38 -2.61 -0.25
N TRP A 67 -19.69 -2.50 -0.48
CA TRP A 67 -20.69 -2.36 0.59
C TRP A 67 -20.67 -3.55 1.55
N GLN A 68 -20.25 -4.74 1.09
CA GLN A 68 -20.07 -5.94 1.91
C GLN A 68 -19.06 -5.72 3.04
N GLU A 69 -18.07 -4.85 2.82
CA GLU A 69 -17.09 -4.49 3.84
C GLU A 69 -17.72 -3.75 5.03
N GLN A 70 -18.84 -3.05 4.83
CA GLN A 70 -19.49 -2.36 5.94
C GLN A 70 -20.32 -3.31 6.82
N ILE A 71 -20.75 -4.45 6.28
CA ILE A 71 -21.69 -5.37 6.96
C ILE A 71 -21.00 -6.66 7.38
N TRP A 72 -20.47 -7.42 6.42
CA TRP A 72 -19.93 -8.75 6.66
C TRP A 72 -18.58 -8.73 7.35
N TRP A 73 -17.76 -7.71 7.05
CA TRP A 73 -16.42 -7.62 7.61
C TRP A 73 -16.43 -7.41 9.14
N PRO A 74 -17.20 -6.45 9.71
CA PRO A 74 -17.38 -6.36 11.16
C PRO A 74 -17.88 -7.65 11.78
N LEU A 75 -18.88 -8.31 11.17
CA LEU A 75 -19.46 -9.55 11.69
C LEU A 75 -18.40 -10.65 11.83
N ILE A 76 -17.56 -10.82 10.81
CA ILE A 76 -16.45 -11.78 10.86
C ILE A 76 -15.48 -11.40 11.98
N LEU A 77 -15.07 -10.12 12.06
CA LEU A 77 -14.13 -9.66 13.07
C LEU A 77 -14.64 -9.89 14.50
N TYR A 78 -15.92 -9.63 14.78
CA TYR A 78 -16.50 -9.84 16.11
C TYR A 78 -16.53 -11.31 16.53
N ARG A 79 -16.72 -12.24 15.59
CA ARG A 79 -16.68 -13.68 15.89
C ARG A 79 -15.30 -14.17 16.31
N GLN A 80 -14.26 -13.44 15.95
CA GLN A 80 -12.87 -13.83 16.24
C GLN A 80 -12.39 -13.39 17.62
N LYS A 81 -13.17 -12.62 18.40
CA LYS A 81 -12.76 -12.13 19.75
C LYS A 81 -11.38 -11.45 19.74
N ILE A 82 -11.17 -10.52 18.81
CA ILE A 82 -9.92 -9.77 18.65
C ILE A 82 -9.84 -8.68 19.72
N ASP A 83 -8.71 -8.61 20.44
CA ASP A 83 -8.43 -7.55 21.42
C ASP A 83 -8.02 -6.24 20.73
N LEU A 84 -7.26 -6.35 19.64
CA LEU A 84 -6.71 -5.23 18.88
C LEU A 84 -6.64 -5.56 17.39
N MET A 85 -7.24 -4.73 16.55
CA MET A 85 -7.16 -4.87 15.09
C MET A 85 -6.16 -3.86 14.50
N HIS A 86 -5.31 -4.26 13.57
CA HIS A 86 -4.47 -3.35 12.79
C HIS A 86 -4.92 -3.38 11.33
N PHE A 87 -5.56 -2.31 10.89
CA PHE A 87 -5.86 -2.11 9.48
C PHE A 87 -4.65 -1.48 8.80
N LEU A 88 -4.03 -2.17 7.85
CA LEU A 88 -2.83 -1.67 7.16
C LEU A 88 -3.14 -0.58 6.12
N HIS A 89 -4.34 -0.03 6.16
CA HIS A 89 -4.81 1.04 5.29
C HIS A 89 -6.02 1.73 5.96
N TRP A 90 -6.37 2.93 5.50
CA TRP A 90 -7.39 3.79 6.13
C TRP A 90 -8.84 3.31 5.97
N ASN A 91 -9.09 2.25 5.20
CA ASN A 91 -10.44 1.80 4.86
C ASN A 91 -10.95 0.85 5.96
N VAL A 92 -11.59 1.43 6.98
CA VAL A 92 -12.13 0.74 8.15
C VAL A 92 -13.65 0.73 8.11
N PRO A 93 -14.33 -0.40 8.41
CA PRO A 93 -15.79 -0.42 8.50
C PRO A 93 -16.33 0.54 9.55
N LEU A 94 -17.37 1.29 9.20
CA LEU A 94 -18.05 2.22 10.11
C LEU A 94 -18.65 1.51 11.32
N PHE A 95 -19.14 0.28 11.13
CA PHE A 95 -19.81 -0.52 12.16
C PHE A 95 -18.87 -1.46 12.93
N TYR A 96 -17.56 -1.36 12.73
CA TYR A 96 -16.58 -2.04 13.59
C TYR A 96 -16.26 -1.14 14.80
N PHE A 97 -16.55 -1.58 16.02
CA PHE A 97 -16.41 -0.81 17.26
C PHE A 97 -15.33 -1.37 18.19
N GLY A 98 -14.60 -2.41 17.76
CA GLY A 98 -13.44 -2.91 18.49
C GLY A 98 -12.28 -1.91 18.53
N THR A 99 -11.28 -2.16 19.38
CA THR A 99 -10.08 -1.32 19.45
C THR A 99 -9.20 -1.56 18.22
N PHE A 100 -8.76 -0.51 17.54
CA PHE A 100 -7.93 -0.66 16.35
C PHE A 100 -6.84 0.39 16.16
N LEU A 101 -5.83 -0.01 15.38
CA LEU A 101 -4.78 0.81 14.79
C LEU A 101 -5.00 0.90 13.29
N ILE A 102 -4.55 1.98 12.66
CA ILE A 102 -4.55 2.12 11.20
C ILE A 102 -3.17 2.53 10.69
N THR A 103 -2.81 2.09 9.49
CA THR A 103 -1.70 2.68 8.73
C THR A 103 -2.27 3.53 7.61
N VAL A 104 -1.77 4.75 7.45
CA VAL A 104 -2.12 5.65 6.35
C VAL A 104 -0.87 5.87 5.51
N HIS A 105 -0.82 5.25 4.32
CA HIS A 105 0.33 5.35 3.42
C HIS A 105 0.38 6.70 2.70
N ASP A 106 -0.77 7.19 2.24
CA ASP A 106 -0.91 8.49 1.61
C ASP A 106 -2.36 9.00 1.73
N LEU A 107 -2.55 10.27 1.39
CA LEU A 107 -3.85 10.91 1.23
C LEU A 107 -4.10 11.28 -0.25
N ILE A 108 -3.64 10.43 -1.19
CA ILE A 108 -3.65 10.77 -2.61
C ILE A 108 -5.07 11.06 -3.12
N LEU A 109 -6.07 10.35 -2.60
CA LEU A 109 -7.49 10.57 -2.88
C LEU A 109 -7.98 11.97 -2.50
N LEU A 110 -7.41 12.58 -1.47
CA LEU A 110 -7.74 13.95 -1.06
C LEU A 110 -6.93 14.99 -1.84
N ARG A 111 -5.72 14.65 -2.29
CA ARG A 111 -4.82 15.55 -3.02
C ARG A 111 -5.15 15.66 -4.50
N PHE A 112 -5.52 14.55 -5.12
CA PHE A 112 -5.79 14.46 -6.56
C PHE A 112 -7.16 13.81 -6.77
N PRO A 113 -8.27 14.53 -6.52
CA PRO A 113 -9.59 14.10 -6.93
C PRO A 113 -9.68 14.22 -8.46
N ASP A 114 -9.01 13.31 -9.17
CA ASP A 114 -8.94 13.37 -10.62
C ASP A 114 -10.16 12.66 -11.23
N ARG A 115 -11.01 13.46 -11.86
CA ARG A 115 -12.19 13.00 -12.60
C ARG A 115 -11.79 12.26 -13.88
N HIS A 116 -10.61 12.52 -14.45
CA HIS A 116 -10.12 11.86 -15.66
C HIS A 116 -9.64 10.43 -15.41
N ALA A 117 -9.33 10.07 -14.15
CA ALA A 117 -8.95 8.72 -13.76
C ALA A 117 -10.15 7.78 -13.54
N SER A 118 -11.39 8.26 -13.65
CA SER A 118 -12.60 7.46 -13.42
C SER A 118 -13.54 7.48 -14.61
N THR A 119 -13.86 6.29 -15.14
CA THR A 119 -14.89 6.05 -16.16
C THR A 119 -16.33 6.13 -15.60
N LEU A 120 -16.51 6.48 -14.32
CA LEU A 120 -17.82 6.53 -13.68
C LEU A 120 -18.57 7.82 -14.02
N PRO A 121 -19.91 7.77 -14.16
CA PRO A 121 -20.72 8.98 -14.27
C PRO A 121 -20.50 9.90 -13.06
N ALA A 122 -20.48 11.22 -13.30
CA ALA A 122 -20.05 12.22 -12.32
C ALA A 122 -20.78 12.12 -10.96
N VAL A 123 -22.07 11.78 -10.96
CA VAL A 123 -22.87 11.62 -9.73
C VAL A 123 -22.34 10.46 -8.86
N PHE A 124 -22.05 9.31 -9.46
CA PHE A 124 -21.51 8.15 -8.74
C PHE A 124 -20.09 8.42 -8.22
N TYR A 125 -19.28 9.18 -8.97
CA TYR A 125 -17.98 9.62 -8.51
C TYR A 125 -18.08 10.46 -7.22
N TRP A 126 -18.96 11.46 -7.19
CA TRP A 126 -19.13 12.33 -6.02
C TRP A 126 -19.65 11.58 -4.79
N ILE A 127 -20.62 10.67 -4.98
CA ILE A 127 -21.12 9.82 -3.88
C ILE A 127 -20.00 8.95 -3.33
N LYS A 128 -19.22 8.30 -4.21
CA LYS A 128 -18.09 7.45 -3.82
C LYS A 128 -17.00 8.26 -3.10
N TYR A 129 -16.67 9.44 -3.62
CA TYR A 129 -15.70 10.36 -3.00
C TYR A 129 -16.15 10.78 -1.59
N LEU A 130 -17.42 11.15 -1.43
CA LEU A 130 -17.98 11.51 -0.14
C LEU A 130 -17.96 10.33 0.84
N ALA A 131 -18.34 9.13 0.37
CA ALA A 131 -18.28 7.92 1.18
C ALA A 131 -16.85 7.61 1.66
N HIS A 132 -15.85 7.69 0.77
CA HIS A 132 -14.44 7.51 1.15
C HIS A 132 -13.97 8.55 2.17
N LYS A 133 -14.34 9.82 1.97
CA LYS A 133 -14.01 10.89 2.91
C LYS A 133 -14.62 10.64 4.30
N LEU A 134 -15.87 10.20 4.36
CA LEU A 134 -16.54 9.85 5.62
C LEU A 134 -15.88 8.65 6.31
N VAL A 135 -15.55 7.59 5.56
CA VAL A 135 -14.85 6.41 6.09
C VAL A 135 -13.48 6.79 6.64
N LEU A 136 -12.68 7.55 5.87
CA LEU A 136 -11.37 8.03 6.28
C LEU A 136 -11.44 8.87 7.56
N GLN A 137 -12.35 9.85 7.60
CA GLN A 137 -12.53 10.70 8.78
C GLN A 137 -12.98 9.90 10.00
N SER A 138 -13.90 8.94 9.83
CA SER A 138 -14.34 8.05 10.89
C SER A 138 -13.18 7.19 11.43
N ALA A 139 -12.39 6.60 10.52
CA ALA A 139 -11.24 5.78 10.87
C ALA A 139 -10.21 6.57 11.70
N ILE A 140 -9.83 7.76 11.24
CA ILE A 140 -8.85 8.63 11.92
C ILE A 140 -9.34 9.05 13.31
N ARG A 141 -10.62 9.45 13.44
CA ARG A 141 -11.18 9.87 14.73
C ARG A 141 -11.19 8.73 15.75
N ARG A 142 -11.54 7.52 15.32
CA ARG A 142 -11.73 6.37 16.23
C ARG A 142 -10.47 5.52 16.46
N ALA A 143 -9.50 5.54 15.56
CA ALA A 143 -8.26 4.76 15.71
C ALA A 143 -7.56 5.11 17.02
N ARG A 144 -7.02 4.12 17.73
CA ARG A 144 -6.24 4.33 18.96
C ARG A 144 -4.88 4.96 18.64
N LYS A 145 -4.22 4.47 17.58
CA LYS A 145 -3.00 5.03 16.99
C LYS A 145 -3.05 4.94 15.46
N ILE A 146 -2.34 5.84 14.82
CA ILE A 146 -2.23 5.97 13.37
C ILE A 146 -0.76 5.90 13.00
N PHE A 147 -0.38 4.96 12.16
CA PHE A 147 0.96 4.85 11.62
C PHE A 147 1.07 5.55 10.28
N THR A 148 2.18 6.23 10.04
CA THR A 148 2.46 6.94 8.79
C THR A 148 3.90 6.67 8.34
N PRO A 149 4.16 6.54 7.04
CA PRO A 149 5.51 6.21 6.54
C PRO A 149 6.47 7.41 6.57
N SER A 150 5.98 8.62 6.79
CA SER A 150 6.79 9.84 6.82
C SER A 150 6.13 10.98 7.59
N GLU A 151 6.95 11.94 8.03
CA GLU A 151 6.49 13.22 8.59
C GLU A 151 5.58 14.00 7.61
N PHE A 152 5.81 13.85 6.30
CA PHE A 152 4.96 14.49 5.29
C PHE A 152 3.49 14.03 5.38
N VAL A 153 3.26 12.72 5.50
CA VAL A 153 1.90 12.16 5.62
C VAL A 153 1.28 12.52 6.97
N LYS A 154 2.09 12.54 8.04
CA LYS A 154 1.66 13.01 9.35
C LYS A 154 1.18 14.47 9.31
N ASN A 155 1.98 15.38 8.75
CA ASN A 155 1.61 16.79 8.62
C ASN A 155 0.32 16.94 7.80
N ASP A 156 0.19 16.17 6.74
CA ASP A 156 -1.04 16.10 5.94
C ASP A 156 -2.28 15.71 6.77
N LEU A 157 -2.16 14.72 7.65
CA LEU A 157 -3.26 14.29 8.53
C LEU A 157 -3.61 15.37 9.57
N VAL A 158 -2.62 16.11 10.06
CA VAL A 158 -2.81 17.18 11.05
C VAL A 158 -3.47 18.38 10.36
N GLU A 159 -2.88 18.90 9.29
CA GLU A 159 -3.31 20.12 8.61
C GLU A 159 -4.66 19.95 7.91
N LYS A 160 -4.88 18.82 7.22
CA LYS A 160 -6.09 18.64 6.38
C LYS A 160 -7.25 18.00 7.11
N LEU A 161 -6.97 17.18 8.13
CA LEU A 161 -7.99 16.39 8.82
C LEU A 161 -8.09 16.71 10.31
N GLY A 162 -7.29 17.64 10.83
CA GLY A 162 -7.33 18.06 12.24
C GLY A 162 -6.96 16.94 13.20
N THR A 163 -6.13 15.99 12.76
CA THR A 163 -5.78 14.82 13.57
C THR A 163 -4.85 15.23 14.70
N ALA A 164 -5.14 14.82 15.94
CA ALA A 164 -4.25 15.10 17.07
C ALA A 164 -2.91 14.38 16.90
N GLU A 165 -1.80 15.13 16.91
CA GLU A 165 -0.44 14.61 16.70
C GLU A 165 -0.10 13.43 17.60
N LYS A 166 -0.52 13.47 18.87
CA LYS A 166 -0.30 12.38 19.85
C LYS A 166 -0.88 11.03 19.43
N LYS A 167 -1.82 11.00 18.47
CA LYS A 167 -2.37 9.75 17.91
C LYS A 167 -1.50 9.19 16.79
N ILE A 168 -0.67 10.02 16.16
CA ILE A 168 0.13 9.66 14.99
C ILE A 168 1.52 9.22 15.44
N ILE A 169 1.99 8.12 14.88
CA ILE A 169 3.35 7.61 15.04
C ILE A 169 3.95 7.52 13.64
N VAL A 170 5.10 8.16 13.44
CA VAL A 170 5.84 8.02 12.19
C VAL A 170 6.69 6.75 12.28
N THR A 171 6.43 5.83 11.36
CA THR A 171 7.13 4.56 11.21
C THR A 171 7.66 4.49 9.80
N TYR A 172 8.92 4.91 9.62
CA TYR A 172 9.57 4.88 8.31
C TYR A 172 9.59 3.46 7.75
N GLU A 173 9.28 3.32 6.46
CA GLU A 173 9.28 2.02 5.80
C GLU A 173 10.71 1.49 5.66
N GLY A 174 10.89 0.20 5.96
CA GLY A 174 12.15 -0.49 5.78
C GLY A 174 12.37 -0.94 4.34
N VAL A 175 13.61 -1.28 4.01
CA VAL A 175 13.97 -1.89 2.74
C VAL A 175 13.98 -3.41 2.92
N SER A 176 13.33 -4.15 2.00
CA SER A 176 13.32 -5.61 2.05
C SER A 176 14.73 -6.20 1.87
N SER A 177 14.98 -7.36 2.45
CA SER A 177 16.26 -8.10 2.35
C SER A 177 16.75 -8.31 0.92
N PHE A 178 15.84 -8.38 -0.05
CA PHE A 178 16.14 -8.44 -1.49
C PHE A 178 17.07 -7.30 -1.97
N CYS A 179 17.00 -6.10 -1.39
CA CYS A 179 17.85 -5.00 -1.81
C CYS A 179 19.28 -5.10 -1.25
N HIS A 180 19.53 -6.01 -0.31
CA HIS A 180 20.86 -6.27 0.23
C HIS A 180 21.60 -7.37 -0.53
N SER A 181 20.93 -8.19 -1.32
CA SER A 181 21.63 -9.11 -2.22
C SER A 181 22.17 -8.33 -3.41
N ARG A 182 23.50 -8.16 -3.47
CA ARG A 182 24.17 -7.89 -4.75
C ARG A 182 23.79 -9.03 -5.69
N GLY A 183 23.16 -8.72 -6.82
CA GLY A 183 22.86 -9.73 -7.83
C GLY A 183 24.15 -10.48 -8.20
N SER A 184 24.01 -11.74 -8.59
CA SER A 184 25.14 -12.56 -9.08
C SER A 184 25.71 -12.08 -10.42
N GLY A 185 25.09 -11.09 -11.05
CA GLY A 185 25.60 -10.41 -12.24
C GLY A 185 26.60 -9.33 -11.86
N ASP A 186 27.71 -9.26 -12.60
CA ASP A 186 28.66 -8.16 -12.50
C ASP A 186 27.99 -6.87 -13.01
N PRO A 187 27.71 -5.85 -12.18
CA PRO A 187 27.16 -4.60 -12.66
C PRO A 187 28.09 -3.89 -13.67
N ALA A 188 29.37 -4.29 -13.73
CA ALA A 188 30.31 -3.83 -14.75
C ALA A 188 30.10 -4.46 -16.14
N SER A 189 29.25 -5.50 -16.29
CA SER A 189 28.97 -6.11 -17.60
C SER A 189 27.97 -5.30 -18.45
N GLN A 190 27.33 -4.27 -17.89
CA GLN A 190 26.60 -3.27 -18.67
C GLN A 190 27.57 -2.17 -19.09
N SER A 191 27.99 -2.22 -20.36
CA SER A 191 28.96 -1.27 -20.94
C SER A 191 28.39 0.13 -21.17
N GLU A 192 27.06 0.28 -21.22
CA GLU A 192 26.41 1.56 -21.53
C GLU A 192 25.66 2.12 -20.31
N PRO A 193 25.77 3.44 -20.06
CA PRO A 193 24.99 4.08 -19.01
C PRO A 193 23.50 4.02 -19.31
N TYR A 194 22.70 3.89 -18.27
CA TYR A 194 21.25 3.86 -18.38
C TYR A 194 20.57 4.62 -17.25
N LEU A 195 19.35 5.06 -17.51
CA LEU A 195 18.39 5.52 -16.51
C LEU A 195 17.35 4.43 -16.30
N LEU A 196 16.97 4.16 -15.05
CA LEU A 196 15.96 3.16 -14.72
C LEU A 196 14.75 3.83 -14.07
N TYR A 197 13.58 3.53 -14.61
CA TYR A 197 12.30 3.85 -14.00
C TYR A 197 11.59 2.57 -13.58
N VAL A 198 11.19 2.50 -12.30
CA VAL A 198 10.40 1.39 -11.77
C VAL A 198 9.12 1.95 -11.17
N GLY A 199 7.98 1.63 -11.77
CA GLY A 199 6.70 2.11 -11.25
C GLY A 199 5.54 1.89 -12.21
N THR A 200 4.33 2.08 -11.71
CA THR A 200 3.10 2.05 -12.52
C THR A 200 2.98 3.31 -13.39
N ALA A 201 2.34 3.21 -14.55
CA ALA A 201 2.04 4.36 -15.40
C ALA A 201 0.77 5.10 -14.95
N TYR A 202 0.77 5.61 -13.71
CA TYR A 202 -0.27 6.52 -13.24
C TYR A 202 0.15 7.99 -13.45
N PRO A 203 -0.80 8.91 -13.69
CA PRO A 203 -0.49 10.33 -13.93
C PRO A 203 0.39 10.95 -12.85
N HIS A 204 0.13 10.63 -11.58
CA HIS A 204 0.88 11.14 -10.44
C HIS A 204 2.32 10.58 -10.33
N LYS A 205 2.68 9.56 -11.12
CA LYS A 205 4.06 9.05 -11.22
C LYS A 205 4.88 9.80 -12.28
N ASN A 206 4.23 10.69 -13.03
CA ASN A 206 4.85 11.69 -13.91
C ASN A 206 5.81 11.08 -14.96
N LEU A 207 5.42 9.95 -15.53
CA LEU A 207 6.18 9.25 -16.56
C LEU A 207 6.40 10.12 -17.81
N GLU A 208 5.42 10.96 -18.16
CA GLU A 208 5.52 11.90 -19.28
C GLU A 208 6.72 12.86 -19.10
N ARG A 209 6.83 13.49 -17.93
CA ARG A 209 7.96 14.38 -17.62
C ARG A 209 9.31 13.67 -17.65
N LEU A 210 9.36 12.39 -17.26
CA LEU A 210 10.59 11.60 -17.40
C LEU A 210 10.99 11.43 -18.86
N LEU A 211 10.03 11.12 -19.75
CA LEU A 211 10.28 10.95 -21.17
C LEU A 211 10.74 12.26 -21.82
N GLU A 212 10.12 13.39 -21.46
CA GLU A 212 10.54 14.73 -21.90
C GLU A 212 11.97 15.05 -21.45
N ALA A 213 12.28 14.82 -20.17
CA ALA A 213 13.61 15.05 -19.63
C ALA A 213 14.67 14.16 -20.32
N PHE A 214 14.33 12.89 -20.58
CA PHE A 214 15.21 11.97 -21.30
C PHE A 214 15.48 12.42 -22.73
N ALA A 215 14.45 12.89 -23.45
CA ALA A 215 14.60 13.40 -24.81
C ALA A 215 15.51 14.64 -24.89
N ILE A 216 15.48 15.50 -23.86
CA ILE A 216 16.40 16.65 -23.74
C ILE A 216 17.82 16.16 -23.45
N LEU A 217 17.98 15.30 -22.44
CA LEU A 217 19.29 14.80 -22.00
C LEU A 217 20.02 14.06 -23.12
N LYS A 218 19.30 13.23 -23.89
CA LYS A 218 19.88 12.46 -24.99
C LYS A 218 20.53 13.34 -26.07
N LYS A 219 20.08 14.60 -26.24
CA LYS A 219 20.67 15.53 -27.23
C LYS A 219 22.03 16.10 -26.81
N SER A 220 22.28 16.20 -25.51
CA SER A 220 23.51 16.80 -24.96
C SER A 220 24.45 15.79 -24.31
N TRP A 221 24.03 14.54 -24.13
CA TRP A 221 24.83 13.51 -23.48
C TRP A 221 25.88 12.93 -24.45
N PRO A 222 27.17 12.85 -24.05
CA PRO A 222 28.27 12.51 -24.96
C PRO A 222 28.40 11.02 -25.31
N LYS A 223 27.60 10.13 -24.69
CA LYS A 223 27.66 8.67 -24.88
C LYS A 223 26.27 8.12 -25.19
N PRO A 224 26.15 6.89 -25.73
CA PRO A 224 24.85 6.20 -25.75
C PRO A 224 24.27 6.15 -24.33
N LEU A 225 23.00 6.54 -24.18
CA LEU A 225 22.26 6.52 -22.92
C LEU A 225 20.92 5.84 -23.15
N SER A 226 20.66 4.78 -22.40
CA SER A 226 19.41 4.02 -22.48
C SER A 226 18.43 4.43 -21.38
N LEU A 227 17.13 4.45 -21.66
CA LEU A 227 16.07 4.54 -20.65
C LEU A 227 15.39 3.19 -20.53
N VAL A 228 15.55 2.53 -19.37
CA VAL A 228 14.92 1.26 -19.04
C VAL A 228 13.64 1.55 -18.25
N LEU A 229 12.50 1.17 -18.81
CA LEU A 229 11.20 1.33 -18.19
C LEU A 229 10.71 -0.03 -17.67
N ASN A 230 10.58 -0.15 -16.35
CA ASN A 230 9.89 -1.27 -15.70
C ASN A 230 8.52 -0.79 -15.24
N VAL A 231 7.57 -0.83 -16.18
CA VAL A 231 6.22 -0.32 -15.98
C VAL A 231 5.24 -1.46 -15.73
N TRP A 232 4.58 -1.41 -14.57
CA TRP A 232 3.50 -2.33 -14.25
C TRP A 232 2.17 -1.79 -14.77
N ARG A 233 1.54 -2.52 -15.69
CA ARG A 233 0.14 -2.33 -16.11
C ARG A 233 -0.50 -3.72 -16.20
N GLU A 234 -1.62 -3.90 -15.49
CA GLU A 234 -2.52 -5.09 -15.53
C GLU A 234 -1.95 -6.31 -16.27
N ASN A 235 -1.20 -7.14 -15.53
CA ASN A 235 -0.66 -8.45 -15.95
C ASN A 235 0.42 -8.50 -17.03
N ASN A 236 0.99 -7.38 -17.49
CA ASN A 236 2.14 -7.41 -18.41
C ASN A 236 3.29 -6.51 -17.94
N ILE A 237 4.51 -7.08 -17.90
CA ILE A 237 5.75 -6.31 -17.81
C ILE A 237 6.03 -5.79 -19.21
N LEU A 238 5.86 -4.49 -19.43
CA LEU A 238 6.36 -3.84 -20.63
C LEU A 238 7.84 -3.50 -20.40
N ILE A 239 8.73 -4.39 -20.84
CA ILE A 239 10.14 -4.02 -21.02
C ILE A 239 10.22 -3.29 -22.35
N CYS A 240 9.99 -1.98 -22.35
CA CYS A 240 10.38 -1.16 -23.49
C CYS A 240 11.87 -0.89 -23.37
N GLN A 241 12.69 -1.72 -24.01
CA GLN A 241 14.01 -1.28 -24.47
C GLN A 241 13.78 -0.43 -25.70
N SER A 242 13.61 0.88 -25.48
CA SER A 242 13.57 1.83 -26.58
C SER A 242 14.99 2.01 -27.12
N PHE A 243 15.39 1.14 -28.04
CA PHE A 243 16.51 1.41 -28.95
C PHE A 243 16.01 2.41 -30.00
N PHE A 244 16.09 3.69 -29.67
CA PHE A 244 16.10 4.77 -30.64
C PHE A 244 17.39 5.56 -30.45
#